data_AF-A0A4Q3EM41-F1
#
_entry.id   AF-A0A4Q3EM41-F1
#
_cell.length_a   1.000
_cell.length_b   1.000
_cell.length_c   1.000
_cell.angle_alpha   90.00
_cell.angle_beta   90.00
_cell.angle_gamma   90.00
#
_symmetry.space_group_name_H-M   'P 1'
#
loop_
_entity.id
_entity.type
_entity.pdbx_description
1 polymer ?
#
loop_
_entity_poly.entity_id
_entity_poly.type
_entity_poly.pdbx_seq_one_letter_code
_entity_poly.pdbx_strand_id
1 'polypeptide(L)'
;MRTFETKVQYNGFEIGEFTDIAHRTLEETLLLVDAFPWQENQMQETDILTFPSVTIENNSGNYLKLGCNYSREYQFYFVSEGSLYVNMVNGMDSVADIIEHFFCDKDLTPFFRKDILHFLVKRHFVAKEFAYRIRWYKEIIFAILPLLAICAAIIILISGGNIFLTLFAFVVPFSFGSGLLFFQLTYLVQSFGRTISISRGVDLFEYGFRNKMKKYSKSQIKRIRNYQCSGSRNIFGFFTATLIEFNDGDSILINSTLISDMTLHDKFRWINKIRTIERAFPRIIIGETIYGVKY
;
A
#
# COMPACT_ATOMS: atom_id res chain seq x y z
N MET A 1 2.27 37.01 -5.43
CA MET A 1 1.02 36.33 -5.04
C MET A 1 1.40 35.08 -4.26
N ARG A 2 0.74 34.79 -3.15
CA ARG A 2 1.06 33.60 -2.35
C ARG A 2 0.43 32.37 -3.01
N THR A 3 1.19 31.29 -3.11
CA THR A 3 0.74 30.01 -3.65
C THR A 3 0.97 28.91 -2.64
N PHE A 4 0.03 27.97 -2.54
CA PHE A 4 0.10 26.81 -1.65
C PHE A 4 -0.04 25.51 -2.44
N GLU A 5 0.53 24.41 -1.94
CA GLU A 5 0.34 23.11 -2.56
C GLU A 5 -1.11 22.67 -2.32
N THR A 6 -1.77 22.26 -3.38
CA THR A 6 -3.14 21.73 -3.36
C THR A 6 -3.14 20.36 -3.99
N LYS A 7 -3.96 19.46 -3.43
CA LYS A 7 -4.02 18.06 -3.85
C LYS A 7 -5.41 17.49 -3.65
N VAL A 8 -5.81 16.60 -4.54
CA VAL A 8 -7.17 16.08 -4.63
C VAL A 8 -7.19 14.59 -4.30
N GLN A 9 -8.12 14.17 -3.46
CA GLN A 9 -8.36 12.78 -3.12
C GLN A 9 -9.80 12.43 -3.55
N TYR A 10 -9.97 11.39 -4.39
CA TYR A 10 -11.30 10.95 -4.85
C TYR A 10 -11.83 9.76 -4.04
N ASN A 11 -13.07 9.36 -4.31
CA ASN A 11 -13.65 8.18 -3.68
C ASN A 11 -12.88 6.91 -4.07
N GLY A 12 -12.71 6.01 -3.10
CA GLY A 12 -11.93 4.78 -3.27
C GLY A 12 -10.42 4.99 -3.33
N PHE A 13 -9.90 6.20 -3.05
CA PHE A 13 -8.47 6.43 -2.86
C PHE A 13 -8.03 5.96 -1.47
N GLU A 14 -6.79 5.50 -1.34
CA GLU A 14 -6.24 5.09 -0.04
C GLU A 14 -5.59 6.24 0.73
N ILE A 15 -5.20 5.99 2.00
CA ILE A 15 -4.51 6.96 2.85
C ILE A 15 -3.23 7.46 2.18
N GLY A 16 -3.16 8.77 1.94
CA GLY A 16 -2.01 9.43 1.31
C GLY A 16 -2.01 9.36 -0.22
N GLU A 17 -3.07 8.82 -0.83
CA GLU A 17 -3.26 8.87 -2.28
C GLU A 17 -3.91 10.17 -2.69
N PHE A 18 -3.21 10.93 -3.53
CA PHE A 18 -3.71 12.17 -4.10
C PHE A 18 -3.37 12.24 -5.59
N THR A 19 -4.16 13.03 -6.30
CA THR A 19 -3.92 13.44 -7.67
C THR A 19 -4.00 14.96 -7.77
N ASP A 20 -3.71 15.48 -8.95
CA ASP A 20 -3.77 16.91 -9.26
C ASP A 20 -2.98 17.79 -8.28
N ILE A 21 -1.79 17.30 -7.90
CA ILE A 21 -0.89 17.98 -6.96
C ILE A 21 -0.23 19.16 -7.69
N ALA A 22 -0.53 20.39 -7.27
CA ALA A 22 0.07 21.59 -7.85
C ALA A 22 0.11 22.76 -6.85
N HIS A 23 0.98 23.73 -7.10
CA HIS A 23 0.98 25.00 -6.38
C HIS A 23 -0.07 25.92 -7.00
N ARG A 24 -1.03 26.39 -6.19
CA ARG A 24 -2.16 27.21 -6.62
C ARG A 24 -2.27 28.48 -5.79
N THR A 25 -2.72 29.54 -6.43
CA THR A 25 -3.17 30.80 -5.81
C THR A 25 -4.51 30.60 -5.10
N LEU A 26 -4.97 31.60 -4.34
CA LEU A 26 -6.29 31.57 -3.70
C LEU A 26 -7.41 31.35 -4.73
N GLU A 27 -7.42 32.14 -5.81
CA GLU A 27 -8.42 32.09 -6.87
C GLU A 27 -8.46 30.70 -7.55
N GLU A 28 -7.30 30.17 -7.92
CA GLU A 28 -7.19 28.82 -8.50
C GLU A 28 -7.65 27.72 -7.54
N THR A 29 -7.42 27.90 -6.24
CA THR A 29 -7.84 26.95 -5.21
C THR A 29 -9.36 26.97 -5.02
N LEU A 30 -9.98 28.15 -5.02
CA LEU A 30 -11.43 28.30 -4.97
C LEU A 30 -12.09 27.68 -6.21
N LEU A 31 -11.52 27.91 -7.39
CA LEU A 31 -11.98 27.27 -8.63
C LEU A 31 -11.87 25.74 -8.57
N LEU A 32 -10.78 25.21 -8.02
CA LEU A 32 -10.61 23.77 -7.83
C LEU A 32 -11.67 23.19 -6.88
N VAL A 33 -11.96 23.88 -5.78
CA VAL A 33 -12.95 23.47 -4.78
C VAL A 33 -14.37 23.53 -5.35
N ASP A 34 -14.70 24.57 -6.12
CA ASP A 34 -16.00 24.70 -6.79
C ASP A 34 -16.20 23.64 -7.88
N ALA A 35 -15.15 23.36 -8.67
CA ALA A 35 -15.19 22.35 -9.73
C ALA A 35 -15.13 20.91 -9.22
N PHE A 36 -14.81 20.68 -7.93
CA PHE A 36 -14.68 19.32 -7.40
C PHE A 36 -16.06 18.64 -7.37
N PRO A 37 -16.20 17.40 -7.88
CA PRO A 37 -17.48 16.70 -7.99
C PRO A 37 -17.95 16.12 -6.64
N TRP A 38 -18.33 17.01 -5.71
CA TRP A 38 -18.76 16.67 -4.35
C TRP A 38 -19.90 15.64 -4.31
N GLN A 39 -20.82 15.70 -5.28
CA GLN A 39 -21.99 14.81 -5.33
C GLN A 39 -21.66 13.37 -5.76
N GLU A 40 -20.75 13.21 -6.73
CA GLU A 40 -20.35 11.88 -7.22
C GLU A 40 -19.41 11.17 -6.24
N ASN A 41 -18.74 11.93 -5.40
CA ASN A 41 -17.76 11.47 -4.43
C ASN A 41 -18.28 11.57 -2.99
N GLN A 42 -19.58 11.39 -2.77
CA GLN A 42 -20.10 11.31 -1.41
C GLN A 42 -19.43 10.16 -0.66
N MET A 43 -19.00 10.43 0.57
CA MET A 43 -18.41 9.44 1.46
C MET A 43 -19.27 8.17 1.47
N GLN A 44 -18.69 7.00 1.22
CA GLN A 44 -19.32 5.71 1.53
C GLN A 44 -18.56 4.97 2.65
N GLU A 45 -17.31 5.39 2.92
CA GLU A 45 -16.39 4.70 3.83
C GLU A 45 -16.41 5.27 5.26
N THR A 46 -15.99 4.43 6.21
CA THR A 46 -16.02 4.64 7.66
C THR A 46 -14.78 5.35 8.23
N ASP A 47 -13.74 5.62 7.44
CA ASP A 47 -12.55 6.33 7.91
C ASP A 47 -12.73 7.85 7.82
N ILE A 48 -12.86 8.48 8.98
CA ILE A 48 -13.21 9.90 9.15
C ILE A 48 -12.23 10.84 8.43
N LEU A 49 -10.99 10.44 8.16
CA LEU A 49 -9.96 11.29 7.55
C LEU A 49 -9.58 10.89 6.11
N THR A 50 -10.06 9.75 5.63
CA THR A 50 -9.74 9.20 4.31
C THR A 50 -10.98 9.22 3.44
N PHE A 51 -11.30 10.41 2.97
CA PHE A 51 -12.52 10.66 2.20
C PHE A 51 -12.24 11.60 1.04
N PRO A 52 -13.19 11.71 0.10
CA PRO A 52 -13.01 12.57 -1.06
C PRO A 52 -12.89 14.04 -0.65
N SER A 53 -11.79 14.65 -1.03
CA SER A 53 -11.37 15.92 -0.43
C SER A 53 -10.39 16.70 -1.29
N VAL A 54 -10.33 17.99 -1.01
CA VAL A 54 -9.28 18.90 -1.47
C VAL A 54 -8.44 19.25 -0.26
N THR A 55 -7.13 19.03 -0.33
CA THR A 55 -6.18 19.37 0.74
C THR A 55 -5.28 20.50 0.26
N ILE A 56 -5.07 21.48 1.13
CA ILE A 56 -4.22 22.66 0.93
C ILE A 56 -3.10 22.59 1.99
N GLU A 57 -1.86 22.76 1.56
CA GLU A 57 -0.67 22.77 2.42
C GLU A 57 0.05 24.10 2.26
N ASN A 58 0.25 24.79 3.37
CA ASN A 58 1.01 26.05 3.39
C ASN A 58 2.50 25.81 3.62
N ASN A 59 3.30 26.87 3.46
CA ASN A 59 4.77 26.81 3.60
C ASN A 59 5.24 26.50 5.04
N SER A 60 4.36 26.64 6.04
CA SER A 60 4.65 26.33 7.44
C SER A 60 4.42 24.85 7.77
N GLY A 61 3.98 24.03 6.79
CA GLY A 61 3.63 22.63 7.00
C GLY A 61 2.31 22.43 7.75
N ASN A 62 1.43 23.44 7.73
CA ASN A 62 0.06 23.31 8.17
C ASN A 62 -0.81 22.84 7.01
N TYR A 63 -1.86 22.08 7.32
CA TYR A 63 -2.76 21.49 6.33
C TYR A 63 -4.19 21.92 6.58
N LEU A 64 -4.91 22.27 5.53
CA LEU A 64 -6.36 22.45 5.53
C LEU A 64 -6.97 21.45 4.55
N LYS A 65 -7.74 20.50 5.05
CA LYS A 65 -8.42 19.48 4.24
C LYS A 65 -9.91 19.70 4.31
N LEU A 66 -10.53 19.82 3.14
CA LEU A 66 -11.95 20.04 2.96
C LEU A 66 -12.57 18.79 2.35
N GLY A 67 -13.71 18.36 2.87
CA GLY A 67 -14.66 17.66 2.01
C GLY A 67 -16.07 17.68 2.54
N CYS A 68 -16.91 16.76 2.06
CA CYS A 68 -18.35 16.87 2.17
C CYS A 68 -18.95 15.62 2.82
N ASN A 69 -19.78 15.83 3.84
CA ASN A 69 -20.49 14.75 4.52
C ASN A 69 -21.78 14.36 3.76
N TYR A 70 -22.47 13.31 4.21
CA TYR A 70 -23.74 12.85 3.61
C TYR A 70 -24.86 13.91 3.67
N SER A 71 -24.83 14.78 4.68
CA SER A 71 -25.79 15.87 4.85
C SER A 71 -25.52 17.07 3.94
N ARG A 72 -24.52 16.97 3.06
CA ARG A 72 -24.03 18.06 2.18
C ARG A 72 -23.44 19.25 2.94
N GLU A 73 -23.06 19.03 4.19
CA GLU A 73 -22.29 20.01 4.95
C GLU A 73 -20.81 19.80 4.66
N TYR A 74 -20.07 20.90 4.60
CA TYR A 74 -18.64 20.88 4.36
C TYR A 74 -17.92 20.73 5.69
N GLN A 75 -16.97 19.80 5.74
CA GLN A 75 -16.16 19.54 6.91
C GLN A 75 -14.71 19.90 6.62
N PHE A 76 -14.16 20.78 7.43
CA PHE A 76 -12.76 21.14 7.42
C PHE A 76 -12.00 20.41 8.52
N TYR A 77 -10.81 19.94 8.16
CA TYR A 77 -9.81 19.39 9.04
C TYR A 77 -8.55 20.22 8.91
N PHE A 78 -8.19 20.91 9.98
CA PHE A 78 -7.02 21.77 10.05
C PHE A 78 -5.96 21.12 10.92
N VAL A 79 -4.74 20.99 10.40
CA VAL A 79 -3.59 20.48 11.14
C VAL A 79 -2.59 21.60 11.33
N SER A 80 -2.32 21.94 12.58
CA SER A 80 -1.29 22.91 12.99
C SER A 80 -0.52 22.35 14.17
N GLU A 81 0.80 22.44 14.11
CA GLU A 81 1.70 21.96 15.18
C GLU A 81 1.43 20.51 15.62
N GLY A 82 1.00 19.66 14.67
CA GLY A 82 0.67 18.25 14.91
C GLY A 82 -0.68 18.00 15.61
N SER A 83 -1.41 19.06 16.00
CA SER A 83 -2.77 18.95 16.52
C SER A 83 -3.79 19.00 15.38
N LEU A 84 -4.85 18.18 15.47
CA LEU A 84 -5.98 18.19 14.56
C LEU A 84 -7.10 19.07 15.11
N TYR A 85 -7.70 19.85 14.25
CA TYR A 85 -8.85 20.69 14.54
C TYR A 85 -9.93 20.44 13.48
N VAL A 86 -11.20 20.48 13.89
CA VAL A 86 -12.34 20.17 13.03
C VAL A 86 -13.38 21.29 13.09
N ASN A 87 -13.91 21.67 11.93
CA ASN A 87 -15.02 22.62 11.80
C ASN A 87 -15.99 22.08 10.73
N MET A 88 -17.28 22.38 10.89
CA MET A 88 -18.31 22.10 9.89
C MET A 88 -18.99 23.43 9.49
N VAL A 89 -19.16 23.65 8.19
CA VAL A 89 -19.84 24.82 7.64
C VAL A 89 -20.87 24.43 6.59
N ASN A 90 -21.83 25.34 6.40
CA ASN A 90 -22.88 25.22 5.40
C ASN A 90 -22.65 26.24 4.28
N GLY A 91 -22.76 25.78 3.04
CA GLY A 91 -22.62 26.61 1.85
C GLY A 91 -21.17 26.87 1.41
N MET A 92 -21.02 27.19 0.13
CA MET A 92 -19.71 27.44 -0.49
C MET A 92 -19.10 28.79 -0.07
N ASP A 93 -19.94 29.77 0.30
CA ASP A 93 -19.46 31.08 0.78
C ASP A 93 -18.63 30.92 2.07
N SER A 94 -19.14 30.17 3.05
CA SER A 94 -18.42 29.85 4.29
C SER A 94 -17.12 29.06 4.03
N VAL A 95 -17.10 28.23 2.99
CA VAL A 95 -15.90 27.49 2.56
C VAL A 95 -14.85 28.45 2.02
N ALA A 96 -15.25 29.38 1.15
CA ALA A 96 -14.37 30.39 0.58
C ALA A 96 -13.74 31.26 1.67
N ASP A 97 -14.54 31.70 2.65
CA ASP A 97 -14.06 32.50 3.78
C ASP A 97 -12.95 31.79 4.57
N ILE A 98 -13.11 30.51 4.89
CA ILE A 98 -12.11 29.73 5.64
C ILE A 98 -10.82 29.56 4.82
N ILE A 99 -10.94 29.29 3.52
CA ILE A 99 -9.78 29.16 2.62
C ILE A 99 -9.03 30.50 2.52
N GLU A 100 -9.74 31.62 2.39
CA GLU A 100 -9.12 32.95 2.36
C GLU A 100 -8.38 33.25 3.67
N HIS A 101 -8.98 32.91 4.82
CA HIS A 101 -8.31 33.05 6.12
C HIS A 101 -7.02 32.22 6.20
N PHE A 102 -7.02 31.01 5.65
CA PHE A 102 -5.84 30.16 5.56
C PHE A 102 -4.73 30.77 4.70
N PHE A 103 -5.07 31.35 3.53
CA PHE A 103 -4.09 32.02 2.66
C PHE A 103 -3.50 33.30 3.27
N CYS A 104 -4.27 33.98 4.11
CA CYS A 104 -3.86 35.18 4.83
C CYS A 104 -3.02 34.91 6.09
N ASP A 105 -2.66 33.65 6.39
CA ASP A 105 -2.03 33.23 7.67
C ASP A 105 -2.75 33.75 8.92
N LYS A 106 -4.09 33.88 8.86
CA LYS A 106 -4.86 34.20 10.06
C LYS A 106 -4.96 32.95 10.93
N ASP A 107 -4.95 33.13 12.24
CA ASP A 107 -5.15 32.03 13.17
C ASP A 107 -6.57 31.46 12.98
N LEU A 108 -6.63 30.22 12.50
CA LEU A 108 -7.88 29.49 12.29
C LEU A 108 -8.36 28.80 13.56
N THR A 109 -7.51 28.62 14.58
CA THR A 109 -7.86 27.82 15.75
C THR A 109 -9.14 28.25 16.48
N PRO A 110 -9.53 29.55 16.54
CA PRO A 110 -10.78 29.96 17.18
C PRO A 110 -12.04 29.44 16.48
N PHE A 111 -11.96 29.17 15.17
CA PHE A 111 -13.09 28.64 14.42
C PHE A 111 -13.23 27.13 14.58
N PHE A 112 -12.18 26.41 15.00
CA PHE A 112 -12.17 24.96 14.98
C PHE A 112 -12.19 24.34 16.38
N ARG A 113 -12.88 23.22 16.51
CA ARG A 113 -12.80 22.39 17.72
C ARG A 113 -11.58 21.47 17.64
N LYS A 114 -10.71 21.51 18.64
CA LYS A 114 -9.58 20.58 18.74
C LYS A 114 -10.06 19.14 18.88
N ASP A 115 -9.50 18.24 18.08
CA ASP A 115 -9.71 16.79 18.19
C ASP A 115 -8.48 16.14 18.85
N ILE A 116 -8.73 15.32 19.87
CA ILE A 116 -7.70 14.75 20.74
C ILE A 116 -7.42 13.28 20.37
N LEU A 117 -8.30 12.62 19.61
CA LEU A 117 -8.31 11.16 19.49
C LEU A 117 -7.53 10.61 18.30
N HIS A 118 -7.00 11.47 17.41
CA HIS A 118 -6.37 10.99 16.19
C HIS A 118 -4.85 10.84 16.33
N PHE A 119 -4.39 9.59 16.42
CA PHE A 119 -2.98 9.23 16.26
C PHE A 119 -2.57 9.27 14.78
N LEU A 120 -1.35 9.73 14.51
CA LEU A 120 -0.72 9.75 13.17
C LEU A 120 -1.48 10.56 12.11
N VAL A 121 -2.17 11.65 12.51
CA VAL A 121 -2.99 12.52 11.65
C VAL A 121 -2.33 12.86 10.32
N LYS A 122 -1.04 13.25 10.35
CA LYS A 122 -0.28 13.74 9.20
C LYS A 122 -0.30 12.79 7.99
N ARG A 123 -0.42 11.48 8.20
CA ARG A 123 -0.47 10.49 7.10
C ARG A 123 -1.69 10.66 6.17
N HIS A 124 -2.76 11.30 6.64
CA HIS A 124 -3.98 11.53 5.86
C HIS A 124 -3.93 12.81 5.01
N PHE A 125 -2.86 13.61 5.15
CA PHE A 125 -2.69 14.91 4.47
C PHE A 125 -1.46 14.92 3.56
N VAL A 126 -0.47 14.08 3.86
CA VAL A 126 0.78 13.99 3.09
C VAL A 126 0.66 12.93 2.01
N ALA A 127 1.08 13.30 0.79
CA ALA A 127 1.14 12.36 -0.32
C ALA A 127 2.15 11.25 -0.03
N LYS A 128 1.75 10.01 -0.32
CA LYS A 128 2.54 8.82 -0.05
C LYS A 128 2.96 8.17 -1.36
N GLU A 129 4.21 7.73 -1.42
CA GLU A 129 4.65 6.84 -2.49
C GLU A 129 4.10 5.44 -2.25
N PHE A 130 3.33 4.92 -3.21
CA PHE A 130 2.85 3.52 -3.21
C PHE A 130 3.83 2.59 -3.90
N ALA A 131 5.12 2.78 -3.62
CA ALA A 131 6.21 1.97 -4.13
C ALA A 131 6.50 0.80 -3.18
N TYR A 132 6.36 -0.41 -3.68
CA TYR A 132 6.63 -1.64 -2.96
C TYR A 132 7.92 -2.26 -3.46
N ARG A 133 8.78 -2.62 -2.52
CA ARG A 133 10.11 -3.18 -2.72
C ARG A 133 10.33 -4.31 -1.72
N ILE A 134 11.22 -5.22 -2.06
CA ILE A 134 11.63 -6.29 -1.14
C ILE A 134 12.16 -5.68 0.15
N ARG A 135 11.63 -6.18 1.27
CA ARG A 135 12.11 -5.85 2.61
C ARG A 135 13.03 -6.97 3.08
N TRP A 136 14.31 -6.88 2.71
CA TRP A 136 15.32 -7.93 2.97
C TRP A 136 15.33 -8.43 4.42
N TYR A 137 15.06 -7.56 5.40
CA TYR A 137 15.00 -7.92 6.82
C TYR A 137 13.85 -8.89 7.16
N LYS A 138 12.72 -8.84 6.44
CA LYS A 138 11.62 -9.81 6.60
C LYS A 138 12.04 -11.20 6.12
N GLU A 139 12.96 -11.25 5.15
CA GLU A 139 13.42 -12.51 4.56
C GLU A 139 14.49 -13.19 5.42
N ILE A 140 15.24 -12.42 6.22
CA ILE A 140 16.24 -12.93 7.16
C ILE A 140 15.60 -13.81 8.24
N ILE A 141 14.35 -13.56 8.63
CA ILE A 141 13.69 -14.32 9.71
C ILE A 141 13.61 -15.83 9.38
N PHE A 142 13.49 -16.17 8.09
CA PHE A 142 13.46 -17.56 7.64
C PHE A 142 14.85 -18.22 7.68
N ALA A 143 15.92 -17.44 7.61
CA ALA A 143 17.29 -17.93 7.79
C ALA A 143 17.65 -18.15 9.28
N ILE A 144 16.94 -17.52 10.21
CA ILE A 144 17.18 -17.69 11.66
C ILE A 144 16.75 -19.09 12.13
N LEU A 145 15.64 -19.63 11.62
CA LEU A 145 15.15 -20.96 12.03
C LEU A 145 16.16 -22.11 11.84
N PRO A 146 16.76 -22.31 10.66
CA PRO A 146 17.79 -23.35 10.51
C PRO A 146 19.03 -23.06 11.35
N LEU A 147 19.39 -21.79 11.56
CA LEU A 147 20.51 -21.43 12.43
C LEU A 147 20.24 -21.82 13.90
N LEU A 148 19.05 -21.54 14.41
CA LEU A 148 18.65 -21.95 15.76
C LEU A 148 18.63 -23.47 15.92
N ALA A 149 18.21 -24.20 14.89
CA ALA A 149 18.26 -25.66 14.89
C ALA A 149 19.69 -26.21 14.97
N ILE A 150 20.62 -25.62 14.21
CA ILE A 150 22.05 -25.96 14.28
C ILE A 150 22.59 -25.69 15.70
N CYS A 151 22.28 -24.52 16.27
CA CYS A 151 22.70 -24.19 17.63
C CYS A 151 22.14 -25.18 18.67
N ALA A 152 20.86 -25.54 18.58
CA ALA A 152 20.23 -26.51 19.46
C ALA A 152 20.90 -27.90 19.36
N ALA A 153 21.19 -28.35 18.14
CA ALA A 153 21.88 -29.63 17.91
C ALA A 153 23.30 -29.63 18.52
N ILE A 154 24.04 -28.53 18.39
CA ILE A 154 25.38 -28.37 18.99
C ILE A 154 25.28 -28.43 20.52
N ILE A 155 24.31 -27.74 21.13
CA ILE A 155 24.11 -27.75 22.58
C ILE A 155 23.82 -29.18 23.09
N ILE A 156 22.90 -29.90 22.43
CA ILE A 156 22.55 -31.29 22.80
C ILE A 156 23.80 -32.19 22.70
N LEU A 157 24.60 -32.03 21.64
CA LEU A 157 25.82 -32.80 21.43
C LEU A 157 26.85 -32.55 22.55
N ILE A 158 27.08 -31.28 22.92
CA ILE A 158 28.03 -30.90 23.98
C ILE A 158 27.55 -31.39 25.36
N SER A 159 26.24 -31.42 25.61
CA SER A 159 25.67 -31.90 26.87
C SER A 159 25.69 -33.43 27.03
N GLY A 160 26.33 -34.17 26.12
CA GLY A 160 26.36 -35.64 26.17
C GLY A 160 25.01 -36.28 25.84
N GLY A 161 24.16 -35.57 25.07
CA GLY A 161 22.86 -36.07 24.65
C GLY A 161 22.96 -37.32 23.76
N ASN A 162 21.87 -38.08 23.69
CA ASN A 162 21.78 -39.24 22.81
C ASN A 162 21.98 -38.82 21.35
N ILE A 163 22.87 -39.52 20.63
CA ILE A 163 23.17 -39.25 19.22
C ILE A 163 21.92 -39.28 18.33
N PHE A 164 20.96 -40.18 18.60
CA PHE A 164 19.70 -40.26 17.85
C PHE A 164 18.82 -39.04 18.09
N LEU A 165 18.78 -38.54 19.33
CA LEU A 165 18.05 -37.31 19.65
C LEU A 165 18.69 -36.09 18.98
N THR A 166 20.03 -36.05 18.96
CA THR A 166 20.81 -35.00 18.29
C THR A 166 20.55 -35.00 16.79
N LEU A 167 20.61 -36.18 16.15
CA LEU A 167 20.30 -36.33 14.73
C LEU A 167 18.85 -35.95 14.43
N PHE A 168 17.89 -36.33 15.26
CA PHE A 168 16.49 -35.95 15.05
C PHE A 168 16.29 -34.43 15.18
N ALA A 169 16.86 -33.82 16.24
CA ALA A 169 16.79 -32.38 16.49
C ALA A 169 17.50 -31.55 15.41
N PHE A 170 18.50 -32.12 14.73
CA PHE A 170 19.15 -31.49 13.59
C PHE A 170 18.38 -31.73 12.29
N VAL A 171 18.16 -32.98 11.91
CA VAL A 171 17.67 -33.38 10.57
C VAL A 171 16.25 -32.86 10.33
N VAL A 172 15.34 -32.95 11.30
CA VAL A 172 13.95 -32.52 11.09
C VAL A 172 13.88 -31.01 10.85
N PRO A 173 14.34 -30.14 11.77
CA PRO A 173 14.26 -28.69 11.55
C PRO A 173 15.18 -28.22 10.42
N PHE A 174 16.31 -28.88 10.18
CA PHE A 174 17.19 -28.54 9.06
C PHE A 174 16.53 -28.89 7.71
N SER A 175 15.88 -30.04 7.58
CA SER A 175 15.18 -30.43 6.34
C SER A 175 13.99 -29.50 6.06
N PHE A 176 13.20 -29.18 7.10
CA PHE A 176 12.09 -28.22 6.97
C PHE A 176 12.59 -26.79 6.70
N GLY A 177 13.59 -26.33 7.45
CA GLY A 177 14.16 -24.99 7.35
C GLY A 177 14.89 -24.76 6.03
N SER A 178 15.67 -25.73 5.56
CA SER A 178 16.37 -25.65 4.26
C SER A 178 15.41 -25.63 3.08
N GLY A 179 14.32 -26.42 3.14
CA GLY A 179 13.26 -26.37 2.12
C GLY A 179 12.59 -25.01 2.07
N LEU A 180 12.17 -24.46 3.22
CA LEU A 180 11.59 -23.11 3.30
C LEU A 180 12.56 -22.03 2.80
N LEU A 181 13.83 -22.11 3.21
CA LEU A 181 14.88 -21.20 2.79
C LEU A 181 15.11 -21.27 1.28
N PHE A 182 15.11 -22.47 0.68
CA PHE A 182 15.22 -22.66 -0.76
C PHE A 182 14.07 -21.98 -1.52
N PHE A 183 12.82 -22.17 -1.07
CA PHE A 183 11.68 -21.49 -1.69
C PHE A 183 11.77 -19.97 -1.54
N GLN A 184 12.13 -19.50 -0.35
CA GLN A 184 12.31 -18.09 -0.07
C GLN A 184 13.38 -17.45 -0.95
N LEU A 185 14.53 -18.11 -1.11
CA LEU A 185 15.59 -17.65 -2.01
C LEU A 185 15.13 -17.60 -3.46
N THR A 186 14.35 -18.59 -3.91
CA THR A 186 13.80 -18.59 -5.28
C THR A 186 12.92 -17.37 -5.52
N TYR A 187 12.01 -17.07 -4.58
CA TYR A 187 11.14 -15.90 -4.63
C TYR A 187 11.92 -14.59 -4.55
N LEU A 188 12.93 -14.54 -3.69
CA LEU A 188 13.82 -13.40 -3.52
C LEU A 188 14.57 -13.09 -4.82
N VAL A 189 15.24 -14.09 -5.41
CA VAL A 189 16.00 -13.92 -6.66
C VAL A 189 15.10 -13.44 -7.79
N GLN A 190 13.89 -14.00 -7.92
CA GLN A 190 12.94 -13.56 -8.95
C GLN A 190 12.48 -12.12 -8.77
N SER A 191 12.31 -11.68 -7.51
CA SER A 191 11.81 -10.36 -7.19
C SER A 191 12.94 -9.33 -7.11
N PHE A 192 14.20 -9.76 -7.04
CA PHE A 192 15.33 -8.91 -6.71
C PHE A 192 15.50 -7.78 -7.72
N GLY A 193 15.64 -6.55 -7.21
CA GLY A 193 15.74 -5.34 -8.03
C GLY A 193 14.44 -4.90 -8.71
N ARG A 194 13.34 -5.66 -8.56
CA ARG A 194 12.02 -5.27 -9.07
C ARG A 194 11.32 -4.33 -8.09
N THR A 195 10.51 -3.44 -8.63
CA THR A 195 9.66 -2.51 -7.89
C THR A 195 8.28 -2.50 -8.54
N ILE A 196 7.25 -2.38 -7.72
CA ILE A 196 5.89 -2.06 -8.18
C ILE A 196 5.45 -0.76 -7.54
N SER A 197 4.99 0.20 -8.34
CA SER A 197 4.37 1.43 -7.87
C SER A 197 2.90 1.40 -8.25
N ILE A 198 2.03 1.17 -7.27
CA ILE A 198 0.59 0.97 -7.50
C ILE A 198 -0.23 1.52 -6.34
N SER A 199 -1.09 2.49 -6.65
CA SER A 199 -2.11 2.98 -5.71
C SER A 199 -3.47 2.35 -5.98
N ARG A 200 -4.51 2.64 -5.19
CA ARG A 200 -5.84 2.03 -5.35
C ARG A 200 -6.66 2.73 -6.43
N GLY A 201 -6.74 4.06 -6.40
CA GLY A 201 -7.60 4.87 -7.26
C GLY A 201 -7.03 5.18 -8.65
N VAL A 202 -5.71 5.31 -8.80
CA VAL A 202 -5.10 5.65 -10.10
C VAL A 202 -5.10 4.43 -11.05
N ASP A 203 -5.55 4.62 -12.29
CA ASP A 203 -5.60 3.55 -13.31
C ASP A 203 -4.20 3.09 -13.77
N LEU A 204 -3.25 4.01 -13.86
CA LEU A 204 -1.88 3.71 -14.26
C LEU A 204 -1.04 3.24 -13.07
N PHE A 205 -0.25 2.19 -13.28
CA PHE A 205 0.73 1.71 -12.32
C PHE A 205 2.02 1.28 -13.03
N GLU A 206 3.12 1.18 -12.28
CA GLU A 206 4.42 0.85 -12.84
C GLU A 206 4.97 -0.45 -12.25
N TYR A 207 5.56 -1.28 -13.11
CA TYR A 207 6.23 -2.52 -12.69
C TYR A 207 7.48 -2.76 -13.54
N GLY A 208 8.57 -3.15 -12.90
CA GLY A 208 9.80 -3.49 -13.59
C GLY A 208 11.03 -3.41 -12.70
N PHE A 209 12.20 -3.34 -13.32
CA PHE A 209 13.45 -3.04 -12.61
C PHE A 209 13.57 -1.54 -12.40
N ARG A 210 14.28 -1.11 -11.36
CA ARG A 210 14.43 0.32 -11.01
C ARG A 210 14.91 1.20 -12.18
N ASN A 211 15.72 0.66 -13.09
CA ASN A 211 16.24 1.35 -14.27
C ASN A 211 15.36 1.17 -15.53
N LYS A 212 14.33 0.32 -15.49
CA LYS A 212 13.47 -0.03 -16.62
C LYS A 212 12.06 -0.36 -16.12
N MET A 213 11.37 0.67 -15.63
CA MET A 213 9.97 0.58 -15.23
C MET A 213 9.08 0.64 -16.47
N LYS A 214 8.09 -0.25 -16.57
CA LYS A 214 7.05 -0.21 -17.61
C LYS A 214 5.73 0.23 -16.96
N LYS A 215 5.01 1.12 -17.64
CA LYS A 215 3.67 1.56 -17.25
C LYS A 215 2.62 0.58 -17.75
N TYR A 216 1.65 0.29 -16.90
CA TYR A 216 0.49 -0.56 -17.17
C TYR A 216 -0.78 0.17 -16.77
N SER A 217 -1.88 -0.12 -17.44
CA SER A 217 -3.21 0.40 -17.10
C SER A 217 -4.05 -0.72 -16.48
N LYS A 218 -4.76 -0.43 -15.38
CA LYS A 218 -5.68 -1.37 -14.74
C LYS A 218 -6.84 -1.73 -15.65
N SER A 219 -7.30 -0.79 -16.49
CA SER A 219 -8.34 -1.04 -17.49
C SER A 219 -7.94 -2.10 -18.54
N GLN A 220 -6.64 -2.27 -18.79
CA GLN A 220 -6.10 -3.26 -19.74
C GLN A 220 -5.95 -4.67 -19.15
N ILE A 221 -6.31 -4.87 -17.88
CA ILE A 221 -6.21 -6.17 -17.22
C ILE A 221 -7.29 -7.11 -17.77
N LYS A 222 -6.81 -8.17 -18.42
CA LYS A 222 -7.64 -9.26 -18.93
C LYS A 222 -8.05 -10.19 -17.80
N ARG A 223 -7.10 -10.61 -16.96
CA ARG A 223 -7.33 -11.54 -15.84
C ARG A 223 -6.21 -11.46 -14.80
N ILE A 224 -6.56 -11.72 -13.54
CA ILE A 224 -5.60 -11.90 -12.45
C ILE A 224 -5.72 -13.34 -11.93
N ARG A 225 -4.60 -14.06 -11.88
CA ARG A 225 -4.50 -15.41 -11.32
C ARG A 225 -3.63 -15.39 -10.07
N ASN A 226 -4.19 -15.74 -8.93
CA ASN A 226 -3.43 -15.90 -7.70
C ASN A 226 -3.07 -17.37 -7.50
N TYR A 227 -1.78 -17.66 -7.55
CA TYR A 227 -1.23 -18.98 -7.24
C TYR A 227 -0.83 -18.98 -5.77
N GLN A 228 -1.55 -19.77 -4.97
CA GLN A 228 -1.28 -19.91 -3.56
C GLN A 228 -1.45 -21.35 -3.11
N CYS A 229 -0.74 -21.70 -2.05
CA CYS A 229 -0.98 -22.90 -1.29
C CYS A 229 -2.23 -22.70 -0.41
N SER A 230 -3.31 -23.44 -0.68
CA SER A 230 -4.52 -23.42 0.15
C SER A 230 -4.38 -24.34 1.37
N GLY A 231 -5.19 -24.07 2.39
CA GLY A 231 -5.27 -24.87 3.62
C GLY A 231 -4.94 -24.07 4.89
N SER A 232 -5.80 -24.18 5.92
CA SER A 232 -5.69 -23.42 7.18
C SER A 232 -4.44 -23.72 8.02
N ARG A 233 -3.66 -24.73 7.64
CA ARG A 233 -2.43 -25.17 8.34
C ARG A 233 -1.22 -25.24 7.41
N ASN A 234 -1.25 -24.53 6.29
CA ASN A 234 -0.15 -24.56 5.34
C ASN A 234 0.91 -23.51 5.67
N ILE A 235 2.08 -23.97 6.12
CA ILE A 235 3.25 -23.11 6.40
C ILE A 235 3.75 -22.35 5.16
N PHE A 236 3.38 -22.81 3.96
CA PHE A 236 3.71 -22.17 2.70
C PHE A 236 2.65 -21.15 2.23
N GLY A 237 1.59 -20.89 3.02
CA GLY A 237 0.54 -19.94 2.66
C GLY A 237 1.02 -18.50 2.44
N PHE A 238 2.22 -18.16 2.92
CA PHE A 238 2.84 -16.86 2.71
C PHE A 238 3.52 -16.72 1.34
N PHE A 239 3.77 -17.83 0.63
CA PHE A 239 4.31 -17.82 -0.71
C PHE A 239 3.15 -17.76 -1.70
N THR A 240 2.89 -16.56 -2.23
CA THR A 240 1.90 -16.37 -3.28
C THR A 240 2.55 -15.71 -4.48
N ALA A 241 2.08 -16.11 -5.65
CA ALA A 241 2.47 -15.51 -6.91
C ALA A 241 1.22 -15.10 -7.67
N THR A 242 1.14 -13.82 -8.03
CA THR A 242 0.03 -13.25 -8.77
C THR A 242 0.47 -12.99 -10.20
N LEU A 243 -0.17 -13.68 -11.14
CA LEU A 243 0.00 -13.44 -12.57
C LEU A 243 -1.11 -12.50 -13.04
N ILE A 244 -0.72 -11.35 -13.57
CA ILE A 244 -1.64 -10.39 -14.20
C ILE A 244 -1.44 -10.50 -15.72
N GLU A 245 -2.51 -10.87 -16.41
CA GLU A 245 -2.56 -11.01 -17.87
C GLU A 245 -3.26 -9.78 -18.45
N PHE A 246 -2.67 -9.16 -19.47
CA PHE A 246 -3.22 -7.97 -20.14
C PHE A 246 -3.89 -8.33 -21.48
N ASN A 247 -4.68 -7.39 -22.02
CA ASN A 247 -5.39 -7.60 -23.27
C ASN A 247 -4.46 -7.66 -24.49
N ASP A 248 -3.30 -7.01 -24.43
CA ASP A 248 -2.26 -6.99 -25.47
C ASP A 248 -1.41 -8.28 -25.52
N GLY A 249 -1.68 -9.23 -24.60
CA GLY A 249 -0.93 -10.47 -24.47
C GLY A 249 0.27 -10.39 -23.54
N ASP A 250 0.59 -9.21 -22.99
CA ASP A 250 1.64 -9.06 -21.99
C ASP A 250 1.21 -9.70 -20.66
N SER A 251 2.19 -10.04 -19.82
CA SER A 251 1.92 -10.56 -18.47
C SER A 251 3.00 -10.18 -17.49
N ILE A 252 2.58 -9.89 -16.26
CA ILE A 252 3.50 -9.64 -15.15
C ILE A 252 3.26 -10.61 -14.02
N LEU A 253 4.35 -10.97 -13.35
CA LEU A 253 4.36 -11.90 -12.25
C LEU A 253 4.83 -11.18 -10.98
N ILE A 254 3.96 -11.10 -9.98
CA ILE A 254 4.21 -10.41 -8.73
C ILE A 254 4.23 -11.43 -7.61
N ASN A 255 5.32 -11.46 -6.85
CA ASN A 255 5.48 -12.35 -5.71
C ASN A 255 5.11 -11.64 -4.40
N SER A 256 4.63 -12.40 -3.41
CA SER A 256 4.27 -11.89 -2.08
C SER A 256 5.40 -11.18 -1.33
N THR A 257 6.66 -11.49 -1.67
CA THR A 257 7.88 -10.82 -1.18
C THR A 257 7.93 -9.34 -1.56
N LEU A 258 7.34 -8.95 -2.69
CA LEU A 258 7.32 -7.56 -3.16
C LEU A 258 6.18 -6.79 -2.50
N ILE A 259 4.97 -7.35 -2.55
CA ILE A 259 3.73 -6.80 -2.01
C ILE A 259 2.87 -7.97 -1.54
N SER A 260 2.28 -7.88 -0.34
CA SER A 260 1.44 -8.97 0.18
C SER A 260 0.20 -9.18 -0.68
N ASP A 261 -0.28 -10.42 -0.74
CA ASP A 261 -1.48 -10.78 -1.51
C ASP A 261 -2.70 -9.95 -1.11
N MET A 262 -2.92 -9.77 0.20
CA MET A 262 -4.03 -8.96 0.71
C MET A 262 -3.92 -7.50 0.26
N THR A 263 -2.73 -6.89 0.30
CA THR A 263 -2.55 -5.51 -0.17
C THR A 263 -2.72 -5.43 -1.68
N LEU A 264 -2.18 -6.38 -2.44
CA LEU A 264 -2.32 -6.42 -3.90
C LEU A 264 -3.78 -6.60 -4.32
N HIS A 265 -4.51 -7.50 -3.65
CA HIS A 265 -5.94 -7.72 -3.86
C HIS A 265 -6.74 -6.43 -3.61
N ASP A 266 -6.43 -5.73 -2.53
CA ASP A 266 -7.06 -4.45 -2.20
C ASP A 266 -6.80 -3.36 -3.28
N LYS A 267 -5.61 -3.34 -3.91
CA LYS A 267 -5.34 -2.45 -5.06
C LYS A 267 -6.21 -2.74 -6.28
N PHE A 268 -6.70 -3.97 -6.41
CA PHE A 268 -7.48 -4.44 -7.56
C PHE A 268 -8.92 -4.80 -7.18
N ARG A 269 -9.44 -4.32 -6.05
CA ARG A 269 -10.76 -4.68 -5.51
C ARG A 269 -11.91 -4.50 -6.50
N TRP A 270 -11.81 -3.53 -7.40
CA TRP A 270 -12.82 -3.22 -8.42
C TRP A 270 -12.78 -4.15 -9.65
N ILE A 271 -11.73 -4.97 -9.78
CA ILE A 271 -11.56 -5.87 -10.91
C ILE A 271 -12.19 -7.22 -10.56
N ASN A 272 -13.42 -7.44 -11.05
CA ASN A 272 -14.19 -8.69 -10.86
C ASN A 272 -13.62 -9.93 -11.60
N LYS A 273 -12.31 -9.94 -11.91
CA LYS A 273 -11.65 -10.96 -12.74
C LYS A 273 -10.51 -11.68 -11.99
N ILE A 274 -10.53 -11.68 -10.67
CA ILE A 274 -9.54 -12.37 -9.84
C ILE A 274 -9.97 -13.83 -9.68
N ARG A 275 -9.13 -14.76 -10.12
CA ARG A 275 -9.31 -16.20 -9.89
C ARG A 275 -8.16 -16.75 -9.06
N THR A 276 -8.49 -17.33 -7.92
CA THR A 276 -7.55 -18.07 -7.10
C THR A 276 -7.38 -19.47 -7.67
N ILE A 277 -6.14 -19.87 -7.95
CA ILE A 277 -5.79 -21.21 -8.40
C ILE A 277 -4.97 -21.86 -7.30
N GLU A 278 -5.56 -22.85 -6.66
CA GLU A 278 -4.89 -23.63 -5.63
C GLU A 278 -3.84 -24.53 -6.27
N ARG A 279 -2.60 -24.43 -5.79
CA ARG A 279 -1.52 -25.35 -6.17
C ARG A 279 -0.75 -25.75 -4.92
N ALA A 280 -0.39 -27.03 -4.84
CA ALA A 280 0.44 -27.54 -3.74
C ALA A 280 1.76 -26.77 -3.59
N PHE A 281 2.27 -26.24 -4.71
CA PHE A 281 3.36 -25.28 -4.74
C PHE A 281 3.13 -24.30 -5.90
N PRO A 282 3.10 -22.97 -5.65
CA PRO A 282 3.15 -21.95 -6.70
C PRO A 282 4.56 -21.94 -7.34
N ARG A 283 4.91 -23.02 -8.05
CA ARG A 283 6.00 -22.96 -9.02
C ARG A 283 5.51 -22.14 -10.20
N ILE A 284 6.16 -21.02 -10.42
CA ILE A 284 5.77 -20.13 -11.50
C ILE A 284 6.41 -20.65 -12.79
N ILE A 285 5.54 -21.04 -13.70
CA ILE A 285 5.85 -21.38 -15.08
C ILE A 285 5.76 -20.05 -15.85
N ILE A 286 6.89 -19.58 -16.41
CA ILE A 286 6.91 -18.41 -17.30
C ILE A 286 7.18 -18.94 -18.72
N GLY A 287 6.13 -19.10 -19.53
CA GLY A 287 6.17 -19.74 -20.86
C GLY A 287 6.10 -21.27 -20.85
N GLU A 288 6.41 -21.95 -21.97
CA GLU A 288 6.66 -23.41 -22.00
C GLU A 288 8.02 -23.80 -21.38
N THR A 289 8.81 -22.82 -20.94
CA THR A 289 10.18 -23.05 -20.49
C THR A 289 10.25 -23.21 -18.96
N ILE A 290 10.57 -24.42 -18.52
CA ILE A 290 10.86 -24.75 -17.13
C ILE A 290 12.25 -24.20 -16.79
N TYR A 291 12.34 -23.04 -16.14
CA TYR A 291 13.55 -22.66 -15.40
C TYR A 291 13.53 -23.36 -14.03
N GLY A 292 13.87 -24.64 -14.08
CA GLY A 292 14.25 -25.48 -12.97
C GLY A 292 15.26 -26.46 -13.54
N VAL A 293 16.45 -26.49 -12.95
CA VAL A 293 17.57 -27.42 -13.21
C VAL A 293 17.16 -28.57 -14.13
N LYS A 294 17.69 -28.58 -15.37
CA LYS A 294 17.77 -29.82 -16.14
C LYS A 294 18.58 -30.79 -15.29
N TYR A 295 17.91 -31.78 -14.71
CA TYR A 295 18.53 -33.07 -14.49
C TYR A 295 18.46 -33.83 -15.81
#